data_AF-A0A840J6R7-F1
#
_entry.id   AF-A0A840J6R7-F1
#
_cell.length_a   1.000
_cell.length_b   1.000
_cell.length_c   1.000
_cell.angle_alpha   90.00
_cell.angle_beta   90.00
_cell.angle_gamma   90.00
#
_symmetry.space_group_name_H-M   'P 1'
#
loop_
_entity.id
_entity.type
_entity.pdbx_description
1 polymer ?
#
loop_
_entity_poly.entity_id
_entity_poly.type
_entity_poly.pdbx_seq_one_letter_code
_entity_poly.pdbx_strand_id
1 'polypeptide(L)'
;MKRTVIGLVLSAVATLSGASLANAAASPSSDFGGDISGGRTGGTITRYNRSVGVTGFVRDDPAPGSTTVIFVFRQGTTVFDEQTRTVSDGQRNFGWTEAGPVGGFSLVDIHLSHAGGTRIFIASVPRKA
;
A
#
# COMPACT_ATOMS: atom_id res chain seq x y z
N MET A 1 -12.67 -20.25 -60.63
CA MET A 1 -12.77 -20.85 -59.28
C MET A 1 -11.97 -20.02 -58.29
N LYS A 2 -12.62 -19.30 -57.37
CA LYS A 2 -11.99 -18.71 -56.17
C LYS A 2 -13.01 -18.81 -55.04
N ARG A 3 -12.77 -19.70 -54.09
CA ARG A 3 -13.60 -19.91 -52.89
C ARG A 3 -12.90 -19.18 -51.75
N THR A 4 -13.47 -18.06 -51.31
CA THR A 4 -12.98 -17.32 -50.15
C THR A 4 -13.41 -18.06 -48.89
N VAL A 5 -12.46 -18.68 -48.20
CA VAL A 5 -12.66 -19.31 -46.90
C VAL A 5 -12.46 -18.23 -45.84
N ILE A 6 -13.53 -17.89 -45.12
CA ILE A 6 -13.48 -16.98 -43.97
C ILE A 6 -13.13 -17.83 -42.75
N GLY A 7 -11.89 -17.69 -42.27
CA GLY A 7 -11.40 -18.38 -41.07
C GLY A 7 -12.00 -17.77 -39.81
N LEU A 8 -12.77 -18.56 -39.08
CA LEU A 8 -13.25 -18.25 -37.73
C LEU A 8 -12.09 -18.46 -36.74
N VAL A 9 -11.46 -17.38 -36.27
CA VAL A 9 -10.48 -17.45 -35.18
C VAL A 9 -11.23 -17.42 -33.84
N LEU A 10 -11.38 -18.59 -33.23
CA LEU A 10 -11.83 -18.72 -31.85
C LEU A 10 -10.68 -18.33 -30.91
N SER A 11 -10.70 -17.12 -30.37
CA SER A 11 -9.76 -16.73 -29.30
C SER A 11 -10.35 -17.15 -27.96
N ALA A 12 -9.94 -18.33 -27.47
CA ALA A 12 -10.22 -18.75 -26.11
C ALA A 12 -9.35 -17.93 -25.15
N VAL A 13 -9.95 -16.94 -24.47
CA VAL A 13 -9.31 -16.26 -23.34
C VAL A 13 -9.42 -17.18 -22.13
N ALA A 14 -8.33 -17.87 -21.80
CA ALA A 14 -8.19 -18.51 -20.51
C ALA A 14 -7.91 -17.42 -19.46
N THR A 15 -8.92 -17.01 -18.70
CA THR A 15 -8.76 -16.15 -17.53
C THR A 15 -8.12 -16.95 -16.39
N LEU A 16 -6.78 -17.06 -16.43
CA LEU A 16 -5.97 -17.41 -15.27
C LEU A 16 -5.73 -16.14 -14.45
N SER A 17 -6.73 -15.70 -13.68
CA SER A 17 -6.54 -14.66 -12.69
C SER A 17 -7.17 -15.06 -11.37
N GLY A 18 -6.29 -15.44 -10.43
CA GLY A 18 -6.61 -15.54 -9.02
C GLY A 18 -6.82 -16.97 -8.55
N ALA A 19 -5.74 -17.75 -8.51
CA ALA A 19 -5.62 -18.77 -7.49
C ALA A 19 -6.01 -18.15 -6.15
N SER A 20 -6.95 -18.80 -5.47
CA SER A 20 -7.43 -18.47 -4.14
C SER A 20 -6.24 -18.12 -3.24
N LEU A 21 -6.21 -16.88 -2.74
CA LEU A 21 -5.33 -16.54 -1.62
C LEU A 21 -5.85 -17.34 -0.44
N ALA A 22 -5.23 -18.50 -0.23
CA ALA A 22 -5.48 -19.38 0.88
C ALA A 22 -5.57 -18.56 2.16
N ASN A 23 -6.68 -18.76 2.89
CA ASN A 23 -6.97 -18.25 4.21
C ASN A 23 -5.70 -18.09 5.06
N ALA A 24 -5.15 -16.88 5.10
CA ALA A 24 -4.18 -16.52 6.11
C ALA A 24 -4.97 -16.33 7.41
N ALA A 25 -4.57 -17.02 8.49
CA ALA A 25 -5.03 -16.69 9.83
C ALA A 25 -4.95 -15.17 9.99
N ALA A 26 -6.07 -14.53 10.38
CA ALA A 26 -6.14 -13.08 10.56
C ALA A 26 -5.06 -12.68 11.56
N SER A 27 -3.90 -12.26 11.03
CA SER A 27 -2.74 -11.92 11.84
C SER A 27 -2.97 -10.51 12.36
N PRO A 28 -2.40 -10.14 13.51
CA PRO A 28 -2.86 -8.98 14.24
C PRO A 28 -2.78 -7.71 13.39
N SER A 29 -3.86 -6.94 13.43
CA SER A 29 -3.88 -5.57 12.93
C SER A 29 -3.25 -4.63 13.96
N SER A 30 -2.73 -3.51 13.48
CA SER A 30 -2.25 -2.41 14.31
C SER A 30 -2.58 -1.10 13.63
N ASP A 31 -3.17 -0.18 14.39
CA ASP A 31 -3.51 1.14 13.88
C ASP A 31 -2.28 2.05 13.89
N PHE A 32 -2.31 3.03 13.01
CA PHE A 32 -1.34 4.12 12.96
C PHE A 32 -2.07 5.44 12.73
N GLY A 33 -1.43 6.54 13.12
CA GLY A 33 -1.90 7.86 12.78
C GLY A 33 -1.04 8.95 13.40
N GLY A 34 -1.14 10.13 12.83
CA GLY A 34 -0.46 11.33 13.31
C GLY A 34 -0.66 12.47 12.34
N ASP A 35 -0.20 13.64 12.76
CA ASP A 35 -0.34 14.89 12.04
C ASP A 35 0.96 15.69 12.08
N ILE A 36 1.08 16.58 11.10
CA ILE A 36 2.13 17.58 10.96
C ILE A 36 1.47 18.90 10.59
N SER A 37 2.21 20.00 10.63
CA SER A 37 1.72 21.27 10.07
C SER A 37 1.37 21.08 8.59
N GLY A 38 0.09 21.24 8.24
CA GLY A 38 -0.42 21.17 6.87
C GLY A 38 -1.00 19.81 6.46
N GLY A 39 -0.94 18.77 7.29
CA GLY A 39 -1.58 17.50 6.93
C GLY A 39 -1.49 16.39 7.96
N ARG A 40 -2.25 15.32 7.72
CA ARG A 40 -2.41 14.19 8.66
C ARG A 40 -2.65 12.87 7.94
N THR A 41 -2.36 11.77 8.63
CA THR A 41 -2.61 10.41 8.15
C THR A 41 -3.14 9.53 9.26
N GLY A 42 -3.82 8.45 8.89
CA GLY A 42 -4.20 7.39 9.81
C GLY A 42 -4.70 6.18 9.06
N GLY A 43 -4.72 5.04 9.73
CA GLY A 43 -5.13 3.79 9.13
C GLY A 43 -4.75 2.56 9.94
N THR A 44 -4.77 1.42 9.26
CA THR A 44 -4.50 0.11 9.85
C THR A 44 -3.51 -0.66 9.00
N ILE A 45 -2.56 -1.30 9.66
CA ILE A 45 -1.63 -2.28 9.10
C ILE A 45 -2.13 -3.67 9.49
N THR A 46 -2.48 -4.50 8.51
CA THR A 46 -2.85 -5.90 8.69
C THR A 46 -1.70 -6.78 8.27
N ARG A 47 -1.20 -7.62 9.17
CA ARG A 47 -0.14 -8.58 8.83
C ARG A 47 -0.74 -9.80 8.15
N TYR A 48 0.00 -10.36 7.20
CA TYR A 48 -0.21 -11.70 6.69
C TYR A 48 1.10 -12.47 6.81
N ASN A 49 1.13 -13.73 6.37
CA ASN A 49 2.33 -14.56 6.48
C ASN A 49 3.56 -13.88 5.84
N ARG A 50 3.41 -13.47 4.57
CA ARG A 50 4.47 -12.83 3.77
C ARG A 50 4.14 -11.43 3.30
N SER A 51 2.89 -10.97 3.42
CA SER A 51 2.44 -9.67 2.92
C SER A 51 1.93 -8.78 4.03
N VAL A 52 1.73 -7.50 3.73
CA VAL A 52 1.14 -6.51 4.64
C VAL A 52 -0.01 -5.80 3.93
N GLY A 53 -1.21 -5.90 4.48
CA GLY A 53 -2.34 -5.07 4.10
C GLY A 53 -2.21 -3.69 4.73
N VAL A 54 -2.45 -2.65 3.94
CA VAL A 54 -2.48 -1.25 4.39
C VAL A 54 -3.80 -0.65 3.98
N THR A 55 -4.56 -0.13 4.93
CA THR A 55 -5.75 0.69 4.69
C THR A 55 -5.63 1.99 5.47
N GLY A 56 -6.18 3.08 4.95
CA GLY A 56 -6.10 4.36 5.65
C GLY A 56 -6.40 5.56 4.77
N PHE A 57 -5.91 6.71 5.20
CA PHE A 57 -6.04 7.96 4.49
C PHE A 57 -4.81 8.86 4.67
N VAL A 58 -4.64 9.78 3.73
CA VAL A 58 -3.82 10.98 3.88
C VAL A 58 -4.71 12.17 3.62
N ARG A 59 -4.56 13.21 4.43
CA ARG A 59 -5.30 14.46 4.32
C ARG A 59 -4.30 15.61 4.29
N ASP A 60 -4.50 16.48 3.32
CA ASP A 60 -3.86 17.78 3.19
C ASP A 60 -4.84 18.82 3.73
N ASP A 61 -4.41 19.54 4.76
CA ASP A 61 -5.22 20.62 5.33
C ASP A 61 -5.15 21.86 4.44
N PRO A 62 -6.14 22.78 4.47
CA PRO A 62 -6.24 23.87 3.51
C PRO A 62 -5.05 24.84 3.59
N ALA A 63 -4.03 24.59 2.77
CA ALA A 63 -2.80 25.38 2.64
C ALA A 63 -2.18 25.13 1.25
N PRO A 64 -1.36 26.05 0.71
CA PRO A 64 -0.63 25.80 -0.53
C PRO A 64 0.32 24.61 -0.35
N GLY A 65 0.09 23.52 -1.09
CA GLY A 65 0.98 22.37 -1.05
C GLY A 65 0.33 21.04 -1.40
N SER A 66 0.95 19.99 -0.89
CA SER A 66 0.42 18.64 -0.92
C SER A 66 0.95 17.88 0.28
N THR A 67 0.14 16.99 0.83
CA THR A 67 0.55 16.10 1.91
C THR A 67 0.77 14.71 1.36
N THR A 68 1.94 14.16 1.66
CA THR A 68 2.36 12.83 1.25
C THR A 68 2.61 11.96 2.48
N VAL A 69 1.92 10.83 2.55
CA VAL A 69 2.28 9.74 3.47
C VAL A 69 3.23 8.79 2.76
N ILE A 70 4.25 8.33 3.48
CA ILE A 70 5.25 7.37 3.01
C ILE A 70 5.26 6.16 3.94
N PHE A 71 5.16 4.97 3.34
CA PHE A 71 5.27 3.68 4.01
C PHE A 71 6.57 3.01 3.59
N VAL A 72 7.46 2.74 4.55
CA VAL A 72 8.73 2.04 4.34
C VAL A 72 8.61 0.64 4.90
N PHE A 73 8.63 -0.37 4.02
CA PHE A 73 8.51 -1.77 4.39
C PHE A 73 9.90 -2.37 4.61
N ARG A 74 10.14 -2.92 5.81
CA ARG A 74 11.45 -3.50 6.14
C ARG A 74 11.37 -4.92 6.68
N GLN A 75 12.49 -5.62 6.54
CA GLN A 75 12.80 -6.85 7.25
C GLN A 75 14.15 -6.68 7.96
N GLY A 76 14.13 -6.63 9.29
CA GLY A 76 15.25 -6.16 10.08
C GLY A 76 15.59 -4.70 9.74
N THR A 77 16.86 -4.45 9.43
CA THR A 77 17.36 -3.12 9.03
C THR A 77 17.21 -2.84 7.53
N THR A 78 16.93 -3.87 6.73
CA THR A 78 16.85 -3.78 5.26
C THR A 78 15.53 -3.21 4.80
N VAL A 79 15.57 -2.13 4.01
CA VAL A 79 14.40 -1.60 3.30
C VAL A 79 14.16 -2.43 2.05
N PHE A 80 12.93 -2.92 1.89
CA PHE A 80 12.52 -3.72 0.74
C PHE A 80 11.72 -2.92 -0.27
N ASP A 81 10.81 -2.09 0.23
CA ASP A 81 9.96 -1.27 -0.61
C ASP A 81 9.54 0.02 0.09
N GLU A 82 9.17 1.00 -0.71
CA GLU A 82 8.64 2.28 -0.27
C GLU A 82 7.43 2.68 -1.11
N GLN A 83 6.29 2.89 -0.45
CA GLN A 83 5.04 3.28 -1.08
C GLN A 83 4.60 4.65 -0.60
N THR A 84 4.18 5.51 -1.53
CA THR A 84 3.72 6.87 -1.22
C THR A 84 2.29 7.10 -1.66
N ARG A 85 1.53 7.87 -0.87
CA ARG A 85 0.22 8.39 -1.28
C ARG A 85 0.18 9.88 -0.99
N THR A 86 -0.19 10.64 -2.01
CA THR A 86 -0.23 12.11 -1.96
C THR A 86 -1.62 12.60 -2.25
N VAL A 87 -1.99 13.69 -1.60
CA VAL A 87 -3.19 14.49 -1.88
C VAL A 87 -2.84 15.97 -1.79
N SER A 88 -3.47 16.78 -2.63
CA SER A 88 -3.47 18.23 -2.55
C SER A 88 -4.91 18.66 -2.31
N ASP A 89 -5.12 19.47 -1.27
CA ASP A 89 -6.42 20.01 -0.89
C ASP A 89 -7.50 18.93 -0.65
N GLY A 90 -7.57 18.44 0.59
CA GLY A 90 -8.58 17.47 1.03
C GLY A 90 -8.00 16.11 1.41
N GLN A 91 -8.80 15.05 1.28
CA GLN A 91 -8.45 13.72 1.78
C GLN A 91 -8.47 12.67 0.67
N ARG A 92 -7.45 11.81 0.68
CA ARG A 92 -7.35 10.61 -0.15
C ARG A 92 -7.31 9.37 0.72
N ASN A 93 -8.32 8.51 0.55
CA ASN A 93 -8.32 7.17 1.16
C ASN A 93 -7.51 6.20 0.28
N PHE A 94 -6.95 5.16 0.89
CA PHE A 94 -6.19 4.13 0.21
C PHE A 94 -6.37 2.76 0.87
N GLY A 95 -6.16 1.72 0.06
CA GLY A 95 -6.17 0.33 0.48
C GLY A 95 -5.37 -0.52 -0.50
N TRP A 96 -4.37 -1.27 -0.03
CA TRP A 96 -3.64 -2.24 -0.84
C TRP A 96 -3.01 -3.34 0.02
N THR A 97 -2.42 -4.34 -0.63
CA THR A 97 -1.59 -5.37 0.02
C THR A 97 -0.21 -5.35 -0.62
N GLU A 98 0.81 -5.11 0.20
CA GLU A 98 2.21 -5.13 -0.21
C GLU A 98 2.76 -6.56 -0.12
N ALA A 99 3.32 -7.05 -1.22
CA ALA A 99 3.89 -8.39 -1.28
C ALA A 99 5.30 -8.37 -0.67
N GLY A 100 5.56 -9.27 0.28
CA GLY A 100 6.84 -9.26 0.99
C GLY A 100 7.74 -10.46 0.70
N PRO A 101 8.99 -10.36 1.21
CA PRO A 101 10.01 -11.39 1.03
C PRO A 101 9.62 -12.70 1.74
N VAL A 102 10.46 -13.72 1.58
CA VAL A 102 10.40 -14.90 2.45
C VAL A 102 10.59 -14.44 3.90
N GLY A 103 9.76 -14.93 4.81
CA GLY A 103 9.72 -14.47 6.21
C GLY A 103 8.87 -13.19 6.44
N GLY A 104 8.44 -12.50 5.37
CA GLY A 104 7.61 -11.30 5.45
C GLY A 104 8.33 -10.08 6.04
N PHE A 105 7.62 -8.95 6.08
CA PHE A 105 8.11 -7.71 6.67
C PHE A 105 8.10 -7.79 8.20
N SER A 106 9.18 -7.32 8.84
CA SER A 106 9.28 -7.23 10.30
C SER A 106 8.75 -5.91 10.86
N LEU A 107 8.75 -4.84 10.06
CA LEU A 107 8.27 -3.52 10.49
C LEU A 107 7.80 -2.70 9.28
N VAL A 108 6.93 -1.72 9.54
CA VAL A 108 6.54 -0.68 8.58
C VAL A 108 6.74 0.67 9.25
N ASP A 109 7.65 1.48 8.72
CA ASP A 109 7.80 2.87 9.18
C ASP A 109 6.91 3.77 8.35
N ILE A 110 6.25 4.71 9.02
CA ILE A 110 5.27 5.61 8.43
C ILE A 110 5.75 7.03 8.66
N HIS A 111 5.80 7.81 7.59
CA HIS A 111 6.22 9.20 7.60
C HIS A 111 5.19 10.08 6.91
N LEU A 112 5.19 11.36 7.27
CA LEU A 112 4.47 12.41 6.57
C LEU A 112 5.44 13.47 6.05
N SER A 113 5.08 14.08 4.93
CA SER A 113 5.73 15.27 4.39
C SER A 113 4.65 16.19 3.82
N HIS A 114 4.82 17.50 4.01
CA HIS A 114 3.95 18.53 3.44
C HIS A 114 4.77 19.44 2.53
N ALA A 115 4.19 19.82 1.39
CA ALA A 115 4.78 20.70 0.37
C ALA A 115 6.18 20.27 -0.12
N GLY A 116 6.45 18.96 -0.16
CA GLY A 116 7.77 18.41 -0.55
C GLY A 116 8.87 18.65 0.48
N GLY A 117 8.53 19.07 1.69
CA GLY A 117 9.47 19.29 2.80
C GLY A 117 10.00 18.01 3.43
N THR A 118 10.68 18.16 4.57
CA THR A 118 11.31 17.06 5.32
C THR A 118 10.31 15.96 5.68
N ARG A 119 10.77 14.70 5.60
CA ARG A 119 10.03 13.55 6.12
C ARG A 119 10.00 13.60 7.64
N ILE A 120 8.80 13.66 8.19
CA ILE A 120 8.54 13.61 9.62
C ILE A 120 8.07 12.20 9.96
N PHE A 121 8.75 11.56 10.92
CA PHE A 121 8.38 10.24 11.41
C PHE A 121 7.05 10.30 12.18
N ILE A 122 6.14 9.39 11.86
CA ILE A 122 4.82 9.29 12.49
C ILE A 122 4.72 8.06 13.38
N ALA A 123 5.04 6.89 12.83
CA ALA A 123 4.92 5.64 13.57
C ALA A 123 5.88 4.59 13.00
N SER A 124 6.27 3.65 13.85
CA SER A 124 6.85 2.38 13.42
C SER A 124 5.96 1.26 13.95
N VAL A 125 5.43 0.46 13.02
CA VAL A 125 4.53 -0.63 13.35
C VAL A 125 5.31 -1.93 13.24
N PRO A 126 5.73 -2.57 14.35
CA PRO A 126 6.43 -3.86 14.28
C PRO A 126 5.45 -5.00 13.96
N ARG A 127 5.99 -6.14 13.52
CA ARG A 127 5.26 -7.41 13.52
C ARG A 127 5.13 -7.87 14.98
N LYS A 128 3.91 -8.06 15.47
CA LYS A 128 3.68 -8.64 16.81
C LYS A 128 4.17 -10.09 16.81
N ALA A 129 4.82 -10.49 17.90
CA ALA A 129 5.25 -11.86 18.16
C ALA A 129 4.06 -12.78 18.39
#